data_AF-A0A7K4H598-F1
#
_entry.id   AF-A0A7K4H598-F1
#
_cell.length_a   1.000
_cell.length_b   1.000
_cell.length_c   1.000
_cell.angle_alpha   90.00
_cell.angle_beta   90.00
_cell.angle_gamma   90.00
#
_symmetry.space_group_name_H-M   'P 1'
#
loop_
_entity.id
_entity.type
_entity.pdbx_description
1 polymer ?
#
loop_
_entity_poly.entity_id
_entity_poly.type
_entity_poly.pdbx_seq_one_letter_code
_entity_poly.pdbx_strand_id
1 'polypeptide(L)'
;MISKGNKIKNKISSITTSVSSILIPFFQYVPCTAIWFGIMSVPLITYLAFFFQNPRILISDITFLFSRYEIYIMLLGFMFYLYSLIFQLTHRKQLVQTGPYRYVRHPQYIALIIMTFGMTLIVFQTSPIFNFNLDMDGFTFIFLIWIGEVLAYIILAKIEEYALKAKYGDKYLDYANNVSFMIPFLKLKRNKIENEYLSLDKRNNKFHAN
;
A
#
# COMPACT_ATOMS: atom_id res chain seq x y z
N MET A 1 6.08 -8.92 36.52
CA MET A 1 6.75 -9.58 35.38
C MET A 1 5.90 -9.43 34.12
N ILE A 2 6.13 -8.38 33.32
CA ILE A 2 5.42 -8.17 32.04
C ILE A 2 6.04 -9.14 31.03
N SER A 3 5.26 -10.17 30.68
CA SER A 3 5.67 -11.36 29.93
C SER A 3 6.51 -11.05 28.68
N LYS A 4 7.67 -11.72 28.56
CA LYS A 4 8.53 -11.77 27.36
C LYS A 4 7.73 -12.06 26.07
N GLY A 5 6.60 -12.76 26.17
CA GLY A 5 5.69 -13.07 25.05
C GLY A 5 5.10 -11.82 24.39
N ASN A 6 4.70 -10.81 25.17
CA ASN A 6 4.20 -9.54 24.61
C ASN A 6 5.32 -8.74 23.92
N LYS A 7 6.55 -8.82 24.43
CA LYS A 7 7.70 -8.12 23.83
C LYS A 7 8.08 -8.68 22.45
N ILE A 8 8.04 -10.01 22.30
CA ILE A 8 8.31 -10.69 21.02
C ILE A 8 7.16 -10.45 20.03
N LYS A 9 5.90 -10.58 20.47
CA LYS A 9 4.71 -10.32 19.64
C LYS A 9 4.67 -8.87 19.14
N ASN A 10 5.01 -7.91 20.00
CA ASN A 10 5.10 -6.49 19.64
C ASN A 10 6.26 -6.20 18.68
N LYS A 11 7.39 -6.91 18.80
CA LYS A 11 8.54 -6.78 17.90
C LYS A 11 8.21 -7.32 16.50
N ILE A 12 7.60 -8.50 16.42
CA ILE A 12 7.16 -9.10 15.15
C ILE A 12 6.12 -8.21 14.46
N SER A 13 5.09 -7.75 15.18
CA SER A 13 4.06 -6.87 14.63
C SER A 13 4.60 -5.52 14.12
N SER A 14 5.62 -4.95 14.79
CA SER A 14 6.29 -3.73 14.34
C SER A 14 7.14 -3.92 13.08
N ILE A 15 7.67 -5.13 12.87
CA ILE A 15 8.40 -5.49 11.66
C ILE A 15 7.40 -5.68 10.53
N THR A 16 6.30 -6.42 10.74
CA THR A 16 5.29 -6.70 9.71
C THR A 16 4.70 -5.44 9.07
N THR A 17 4.41 -4.40 9.87
CA THR A 17 3.80 -3.15 9.38
C THR A 17 4.75 -2.25 8.59
N SER A 18 6.04 -2.25 8.90
CA SER A 18 7.04 -1.54 8.09
C SER A 18 7.44 -2.36 6.85
N VAL A 19 7.46 -3.69 6.98
CA VAL A 19 7.84 -4.61 5.91
C VAL A 19 6.81 -4.62 4.78
N SER A 20 5.50 -4.53 5.07
CA SER A 20 4.49 -4.46 4.02
C SER A 20 4.70 -3.26 3.10
N SER A 21 4.89 -2.07 3.66
CA SER A 21 5.07 -0.84 2.88
C SER A 21 6.35 -0.83 2.07
N ILE A 22 7.42 -1.46 2.56
CA ILE A 22 8.72 -1.56 1.90
C ILE A 22 8.71 -2.65 0.82
N LEU A 23 8.00 -3.77 1.03
CA LEU A 23 7.98 -4.89 0.09
C LEU A 23 7.03 -4.67 -1.09
N ILE A 24 5.92 -3.97 -0.90
CA ILE A 24 4.91 -3.78 -1.96
C ILE A 24 5.51 -3.26 -3.29
N PRO A 25 6.38 -2.23 -3.31
CA PRO A 25 6.97 -1.75 -4.57
C PRO A 25 7.77 -2.81 -5.34
N PHE A 26 8.33 -3.82 -4.67
CA PHE A 26 9.10 -4.89 -5.32
C PHE A 26 8.24 -5.88 -6.10
N PHE A 27 6.97 -5.99 -5.73
CA PHE A 27 5.98 -6.81 -6.42
C PHE A 27 5.15 -6.00 -7.42
N GLN A 28 5.38 -4.69 -7.51
CA GLN A 28 4.64 -3.84 -8.41
C GLN A 28 5.04 -4.11 -9.86
N TYR A 29 4.04 -4.16 -10.73
CA TYR A 29 4.24 -4.19 -12.17
C TYR A 29 4.70 -2.82 -12.64
N VAL A 30 5.85 -2.78 -13.33
CA VAL A 30 6.39 -1.55 -13.90
C VAL A 30 5.90 -1.43 -15.34
N PRO A 31 5.31 -0.28 -15.73
CA PRO A 31 5.03 -0.01 -17.13
C PRO A 31 6.36 0.17 -17.84
N CYS A 32 6.56 -0.60 -18.89
CA CYS A 32 7.66 -0.53 -19.86
C CYS A 32 8.75 -1.60 -19.68
N THR A 33 8.87 -2.39 -20.74
CA THR A 33 10.17 -2.63 -21.35
C THR A 33 10.08 -2.06 -22.76
N ALA A 34 10.81 -0.99 -23.05
CA ALA A 34 10.78 -0.27 -24.32
C ALA A 34 11.23 -1.12 -25.54
N ILE A 35 11.74 -2.32 -25.30
CA ILE A 35 12.05 -3.31 -26.34
C ILE A 35 10.80 -4.14 -26.73
N TRP A 36 9.75 -4.18 -25.89
CA TRP A 36 8.62 -5.09 -26.01
C TRP A 36 7.25 -4.40 -25.85
N PHE A 37 7.07 -3.18 -26.38
CA PHE A 37 5.77 -2.50 -26.61
C PHE A 37 4.53 -3.15 -25.94
N GLY A 38 4.39 -3.06 -24.61
CA GLY A 38 3.20 -3.63 -23.93
C GLY A 38 3.41 -4.66 -22.84
N ILE A 39 4.63 -4.96 -22.43
CA ILE A 39 4.83 -5.70 -21.17
C ILE A 39 4.53 -4.76 -20.01
N MET A 40 3.30 -4.86 -19.53
CA MET A 40 2.90 -4.44 -18.19
C MET A 40 2.84 -5.67 -17.27
N SER A 41 3.82 -6.58 -17.36
CA SER A 41 3.66 -7.96 -16.88
C SER A 41 4.93 -8.63 -16.34
N VAL A 42 5.96 -7.85 -15.99
CA VAL A 42 7.08 -8.36 -15.18
C VAL A 42 7.15 -7.62 -13.86
N PRO A 43 7.11 -8.32 -12.72
CA PRO A 43 7.45 -7.75 -11.42
C PRO A 43 8.74 -6.92 -11.48
N LEU A 44 8.84 -5.87 -10.66
CA LEU A 44 10.05 -5.04 -10.61
C LEU A 44 11.34 -5.89 -10.48
N ILE A 45 11.29 -6.99 -9.73
CA ILE A 45 12.43 -7.91 -9.60
C ILE A 45 12.89 -8.53 -10.92
N THR A 46 11.97 -8.90 -11.80
CA THR A 46 12.30 -9.43 -13.13
C THR A 46 12.84 -8.34 -14.05
N TYR A 47 12.29 -7.12 -13.98
CA TYR A 47 12.85 -5.97 -14.68
C TYR A 47 14.31 -5.72 -14.26
N LEU A 48 14.60 -5.75 -12.95
CA LEU A 48 15.96 -5.57 -12.44
C LEU A 48 16.92 -6.64 -12.99
N ALA A 49 16.48 -7.89 -13.11
CA ALA A 49 17.30 -8.95 -13.71
C ALA A 49 17.64 -8.67 -15.19
N PHE A 50 16.68 -8.20 -15.98
CA PHE A 50 16.92 -7.81 -17.38
C PHE A 50 17.78 -6.55 -17.51
N PHE A 51 17.60 -5.59 -16.62
CA PHE A 51 18.42 -4.37 -16.57
C PHE A 51 19.91 -4.69 -16.41
N PHE A 52 20.27 -5.63 -15.54
CA PHE A 52 21.68 -6.05 -15.37
C PHE A 52 22.26 -6.75 -16.61
N GLN A 53 21.42 -7.38 -17.43
CA GLN A 53 21.85 -7.99 -18.69
C GLN A 53 21.97 -6.96 -19.81
N ASN A 54 21.08 -5.96 -19.85
CA ASN A 54 21.00 -4.94 -20.90
C ASN A 54 20.68 -3.56 -20.32
N PRO A 55 21.69 -2.79 -19.85
CA PRO A 55 21.47 -1.48 -19.23
C PRO A 55 20.82 -0.43 -20.15
N ARG A 56 20.90 -0.63 -21.48
CA ARG A 56 20.27 0.27 -22.48
C ARG A 56 18.74 0.30 -22.39
N ILE A 57 18.13 -0.70 -21.77
CA ILE A 57 16.69 -0.75 -21.48
C ILE A 57 16.27 0.49 -20.68
N LEU A 58 17.06 0.87 -19.67
CA LEU A 58 16.76 2.01 -18.81
C LEU A 58 16.63 3.33 -19.58
N ILE A 59 17.54 3.59 -20.53
CA ILE A 59 17.51 4.82 -21.35
C ILE A 59 16.24 4.86 -22.20
N SER A 60 15.87 3.71 -22.75
CA SER A 60 14.71 3.57 -23.61
C SER A 60 13.40 3.76 -22.81
N ASP A 61 13.34 3.19 -21.60
CA ASP A 61 12.18 3.34 -20.70
C ASP A 61 12.05 4.75 -20.15
N ILE A 62 13.17 5.39 -19.75
CA ILE A 62 13.16 6.80 -19.34
C ILE A 62 12.65 7.67 -20.49
N THR A 63 13.20 7.50 -21.70
CA THR A 63 12.76 8.28 -22.86
C THR A 63 11.27 8.06 -23.14
N PHE A 64 10.80 6.82 -23.05
CA PHE A 64 9.39 6.48 -23.21
C PHE A 64 8.51 7.14 -22.13
N LEU A 65 8.87 7.01 -20.84
CA LEU A 65 8.10 7.57 -19.74
C LEU A 65 8.02 9.11 -19.82
N PHE A 66 9.14 9.78 -20.10
CA PHE A 66 9.19 11.24 -20.19
C PHE A 66 8.48 11.79 -21.44
N SER A 67 8.19 10.94 -22.44
CA SER A 67 7.36 11.32 -23.60
C SER A 67 5.86 11.38 -23.30
N ARG A 68 5.43 10.96 -22.10
CA ARG A 68 4.03 10.81 -21.70
C ARG A 68 3.65 11.81 -20.61
N TYR A 69 2.45 12.39 -20.71
CA TYR A 69 1.99 13.38 -19.72
C TYR A 69 1.52 12.71 -18.41
N GLU A 70 1.15 11.43 -18.45
CA GLU A 70 0.73 10.65 -17.30
C GLU A 70 1.86 10.45 -16.28
N ILE A 71 3.12 10.62 -16.70
CA ILE A 71 4.29 10.54 -15.83
C ILE A 71 4.15 11.51 -14.63
N TYR A 72 3.47 12.65 -14.81
CA TYR A 72 3.26 13.60 -13.71
C TYR A 72 2.40 13.00 -12.58
N ILE A 73 1.39 12.19 -12.91
CA ILE A 73 0.55 11.51 -11.91
C ILE A 73 1.37 10.44 -11.19
N MET A 74 2.14 9.65 -11.94
CA MET A 74 3.03 8.63 -11.39
C MET A 74 4.07 9.25 -10.44
N LEU A 75 4.73 10.34 -10.87
CA LEU A 75 5.74 11.04 -10.06
C LEU A 75 5.12 11.68 -8.82
N LEU A 76 3.93 12.28 -8.93
CA LEU A 76 3.20 12.82 -7.79
C LEU A 76 2.92 11.73 -6.74
N GLY A 77 2.39 10.59 -7.18
CA GLY A 77 2.14 9.42 -6.32
C GLY A 77 3.43 8.91 -5.68
N PHE A 78 4.51 8.77 -6.46
CA PHE A 78 5.80 8.30 -5.97
C PHE A 78 6.43 9.26 -4.94
N MET A 79 6.41 10.57 -5.20
CA MET A 79 6.90 11.57 -4.25
C MET A 79 6.09 11.57 -2.95
N PHE A 80 4.77 11.45 -3.06
CA PHE A 80 3.91 11.37 -1.87
C PHE A 80 4.12 10.08 -1.08
N TYR A 81 4.42 8.97 -1.77
CA TYR A 81 4.76 7.69 -1.15
C TYR A 81 6.07 7.81 -0.39
N LEU A 82 7.12 8.34 -1.01
CA LEU A 82 8.42 8.55 -0.36
C LEU A 82 8.29 9.46 0.87
N TYR A 83 7.55 10.57 0.74
CA TYR A 83 7.29 11.46 1.87
C TYR A 83 6.63 10.72 3.03
N SER A 84 5.58 9.96 2.75
CA SER A 84 4.84 9.19 3.75
C SER A 84 5.70 8.11 4.41
N LEU A 85 6.46 7.37 3.60
CA LEU A 85 7.36 6.30 4.06
C LEU A 85 8.49 6.86 4.94
N ILE A 86 9.18 7.90 4.49
CA ILE A 86 10.26 8.54 5.24
C ILE A 86 9.72 9.09 6.56
N PHE A 87 8.52 9.71 6.54
CA PHE A 87 7.89 10.24 7.73
C PHE A 87 7.58 9.12 8.74
N GLN A 88 7.03 8.00 8.27
CA GLN A 88 6.75 6.81 9.09
C GLN A 88 8.03 6.22 9.69
N LEU A 89 9.08 6.04 8.88
CA LEU A 89 10.35 5.44 9.31
C LEU A 89 11.05 6.31 10.35
N THR A 90 10.96 7.63 10.21
CA THR A 90 11.54 8.61 11.14
C THR A 90 10.79 8.62 12.48
N HIS A 91 9.47 8.44 12.48
CA HIS A 91 8.62 8.53 13.67
C HIS A 91 8.16 7.17 14.24
N ARG A 92 8.71 6.06 13.76
CA ARG A 92 8.27 4.67 14.06
C ARG A 92 8.22 4.26 15.54
N LYS A 93 8.86 5.02 16.43
CA LYS A 93 8.92 4.71 17.88
C LYS A 93 7.58 4.96 18.60
N GLN A 94 6.72 5.79 18.03
CA GLN A 94 5.43 6.18 18.60
C GLN A 94 4.30 6.06 17.57
N LEU A 95 3.05 6.20 18.03
CA LEU A 95 1.91 6.28 17.13
C LEU A 95 2.01 7.59 16.34
N VAL A 96 2.19 7.49 15.03
CA VAL A 96 2.36 8.64 14.15
C VAL A 96 1.00 9.24 13.84
N GLN A 97 0.78 10.50 14.26
CA GLN A 97 -0.50 11.22 14.10
C GLN A 97 -0.32 12.60 13.44
N THR A 98 0.91 12.90 13.01
CA THR A 98 1.31 14.21 12.48
C THR A 98 1.71 14.08 11.01
N GLY A 99 1.94 15.23 10.34
CA GLY A 99 2.27 15.25 8.91
C GLY A 99 1.15 14.64 8.06
N PRO A 100 1.44 13.72 7.12
CA PRO A 100 0.43 13.13 6.25
C PRO A 100 -0.58 12.25 7.03
N TYR A 101 -0.15 11.68 8.15
CA TYR A 101 -0.98 10.85 9.03
C TYR A 101 -2.04 11.66 9.80
N ARG A 102 -1.97 13.00 9.79
CA ARG A 102 -3.03 13.84 10.39
C ARG A 102 -4.32 13.81 9.56
N TYR A 103 -4.20 13.65 8.25
CA TYR A 103 -5.33 13.75 7.32
C TYR A 103 -5.96 12.39 7.01
N VAL A 104 -5.11 11.37 6.87
CA VAL A 104 -5.49 10.01 6.50
C VAL A 104 -4.63 9.03 7.28
N ARG A 105 -5.19 7.89 7.71
CA ARG A 105 -4.46 6.92 8.53
C ARG A 105 -3.40 6.15 7.75
N HIS A 106 -3.60 6.01 6.45
CA HIS A 106 -2.81 5.18 5.55
C HIS A 106 -2.33 5.98 4.31
N PRO A 107 -1.59 7.09 4.48
CA PRO A 107 -1.19 7.97 3.37
C PRO A 107 -0.31 7.25 2.34
N GLN A 108 0.54 6.34 2.80
CA GLN A 108 1.39 5.50 1.95
C GLN A 108 0.60 4.69 0.92
N TYR A 109 -0.54 4.11 1.31
CA TYR A 109 -1.33 3.26 0.42
C TYR A 109 -2.09 4.11 -0.61
N ILE A 110 -2.58 5.29 -0.23
CA ILE A 110 -3.17 6.24 -1.19
C ILE A 110 -2.12 6.68 -2.21
N ALA A 111 -0.91 6.99 -1.76
CA ALA A 111 0.17 7.38 -2.64
C ALA A 111 0.52 6.27 -3.63
N LEU A 112 0.53 5.00 -3.18
CA LEU A 112 0.68 3.84 -4.06
C LEU A 112 -0.47 3.75 -5.07
N ILE A 113 -1.73 3.90 -4.65
CA ILE A 113 -2.88 3.88 -5.56
C ILE A 113 -2.76 4.95 -6.65
N ILE A 114 -2.37 6.18 -6.30
CA ILE A 114 -2.17 7.28 -7.25
C ILE A 114 -1.03 6.94 -8.23
N MET A 115 0.08 6.42 -7.70
CA MET A 115 1.24 6.05 -8.49
C MET A 115 0.90 4.94 -9.49
N THR A 116 0.24 3.85 -9.04
CA THR A 116 -0.14 2.72 -9.90
C THR A 116 -1.23 3.08 -10.88
N PHE A 117 -2.14 3.99 -10.51
CA PHE A 117 -3.11 4.54 -11.45
C PHE A 117 -2.42 5.29 -12.60
N GLY A 118 -1.43 6.13 -12.32
CA GLY A 118 -0.61 6.79 -13.35
C GLY A 118 0.09 5.78 -14.27
N MET A 119 0.62 4.68 -13.71
CA MET A 119 1.22 3.59 -14.48
C MET A 119 0.19 2.89 -15.39
N THR A 120 -1.01 2.61 -14.87
CA THR A 120 -2.11 2.01 -15.64
C THR A 120 -2.53 2.89 -16.82
N LEU A 121 -2.61 4.21 -16.62
CA LEU A 121 -2.94 5.14 -17.70
C LEU A 121 -1.87 5.17 -18.81
N ILE A 122 -0.59 5.12 -18.45
CA ILE A 122 0.51 5.01 -19.43
C ILE A 122 0.32 3.77 -20.29
N VAL A 123 -0.06 2.64 -19.67
CA VAL A 123 -0.20 1.37 -20.38
C VAL A 123 -1.43 1.33 -21.27
N PHE A 124 -2.52 2.01 -20.90
CA PHE A 124 -3.68 2.15 -21.79
C PHE A 124 -3.35 2.84 -23.12
N GLN A 125 -2.23 3.57 -23.21
CA GLN A 125 -1.75 4.15 -24.46
C GLN A 125 -0.74 3.28 -25.21
N THR A 126 -0.48 2.07 -24.70
CA THR A 126 0.38 1.06 -25.32
C THR A 126 -0.44 -0.14 -25.71
N SER A 127 0.02 -0.91 -26.70
CA SER A 127 -0.60 -2.19 -27.04
C SER A 127 -0.23 -3.23 -25.98
N PRO A 128 -1.14 -3.70 -25.11
CA PRO A 128 -0.77 -4.69 -24.09
C PRO A 128 -0.40 -6.02 -24.78
N ILE A 129 0.79 -6.56 -24.51
CA ILE A 129 1.15 -7.91 -24.98
C ILE A 129 0.67 -8.90 -23.93
N PHE A 130 -0.63 -9.17 -23.90
CA PHE A 130 -1.18 -10.27 -23.12
C PHE A 130 -1.56 -11.42 -24.06
N ASN A 131 -0.68 -12.42 -24.14
CA ASN A 131 -0.94 -13.71 -24.79
C ASN A 131 -1.62 -14.70 -23.80
N PHE A 132 -2.63 -14.25 -23.07
CA PHE A 132 -3.52 -15.22 -22.40
C PHE A 132 -4.69 -15.47 -23.35
N ASN A 133 -4.96 -16.73 -23.67
CA ASN A 133 -6.15 -17.16 -24.43
C ASN A 133 -7.43 -16.96 -23.59
N LEU A 134 -7.66 -15.73 -23.16
CA LEU A 134 -8.86 -15.26 -22.52
C LEU A 134 -9.49 -14.34 -23.56
N ASP A 135 -10.74 -14.58 -23.95
CA ASP A 135 -11.49 -13.77 -24.92
C ASP A 135 -11.82 -12.35 -24.39
N MET A 136 -10.92 -11.74 -23.62
CA MET A 136 -11.04 -10.45 -22.98
C MET A 136 -10.07 -9.43 -23.59
N ASP A 137 -10.55 -8.21 -23.75
CA ASP A 137 -9.74 -7.07 -24.15
C ASP A 137 -8.64 -6.77 -23.11
N GLY A 138 -7.41 -6.54 -23.58
CA GLY A 138 -6.24 -6.36 -22.73
C GLY A 138 -6.35 -5.16 -21.79
N PHE A 139 -7.03 -4.09 -22.21
CA PHE A 139 -7.25 -2.91 -21.37
C PHE A 139 -8.19 -3.22 -20.20
N THR A 140 -9.25 -3.97 -20.45
CA THR A 140 -10.18 -4.44 -19.40
C THR A 140 -9.44 -5.29 -18.36
N PHE A 141 -8.57 -6.20 -18.82
CA PHE A 141 -7.78 -7.04 -17.92
C PHE A 141 -6.83 -6.22 -17.04
N ILE A 142 -6.08 -5.28 -17.62
CA ILE A 142 -5.19 -4.38 -16.87
C ILE A 142 -5.97 -3.55 -15.85
N PHE A 143 -7.14 -3.05 -16.23
CA PHE A 143 -8.00 -2.31 -15.30
C PHE A 143 -8.43 -3.18 -14.10
N LEU A 144 -8.81 -4.43 -14.35
CA LEU A 144 -9.19 -5.38 -13.29
C LEU A 144 -8.01 -5.73 -12.38
N ILE A 145 -6.79 -5.85 -12.92
CA ILE A 145 -5.58 -6.01 -12.09
C ILE A 145 -5.43 -4.82 -11.16
N TRP A 146 -5.53 -3.59 -11.67
CA TRP A 146 -5.42 -2.38 -10.85
C TRP A 146 -6.49 -2.33 -9.76
N ILE A 147 -7.74 -2.70 -10.06
CA ILE A 147 -8.80 -2.83 -9.05
C ILE A 147 -8.43 -3.87 -7.99
N GLY A 148 -7.87 -5.02 -8.39
CA GLY A 148 -7.35 -6.03 -7.48
C GLY A 148 -6.24 -5.50 -6.56
N GLU A 149 -5.32 -4.69 -7.09
CA GLU A 149 -4.26 -4.04 -6.32
C GLU A 149 -4.84 -3.05 -5.29
N VAL A 150 -5.81 -2.22 -5.69
CA VAL A 150 -6.50 -1.29 -4.78
C VAL A 150 -7.13 -2.06 -3.62
N LEU A 151 -7.81 -3.17 -3.90
CA LEU A 151 -8.40 -4.03 -2.86
C LEU A 151 -7.33 -4.65 -1.95
N ALA A 152 -6.22 -5.11 -2.52
CA ALA A 152 -5.11 -5.64 -1.74
C ALA A 152 -4.54 -4.58 -0.79
N TYR A 153 -4.37 -3.33 -1.25
CA TYR A 153 -3.92 -2.23 -0.39
C TYR A 153 -4.90 -1.90 0.73
N ILE A 154 -6.21 -1.95 0.46
CA ILE A 154 -7.24 -1.77 1.49
C ILE A 154 -7.14 -2.88 2.55
N ILE A 155 -6.99 -4.13 2.12
CA ILE A 155 -6.83 -5.28 3.03
C ILE A 155 -5.56 -5.13 3.87
N LEU A 156 -4.43 -4.78 3.25
CA LEU A 156 -3.16 -4.59 3.95
C LEU A 156 -3.23 -3.46 4.97
N ALA A 157 -3.83 -2.33 4.61
CA ALA A 157 -4.07 -1.25 5.55
C ALA A 157 -4.96 -1.69 6.71
N LYS A 158 -5.97 -2.54 6.46
CA LYS A 158 -6.82 -3.08 7.53
C LYS A 158 -6.04 -4.00 8.48
N ILE A 159 -5.15 -4.83 7.95
CA ILE A 159 -4.23 -5.65 8.75
C ILE A 159 -3.32 -4.76 9.60
N GLU A 160 -2.81 -3.67 9.04
CA GLU A 160 -2.04 -2.66 9.79
C GLU A 160 -2.86 -2.03 10.92
N GLU A 161 -4.15 -1.72 10.71
CA GLU A 161 -5.02 -1.22 11.78
C GLU A 161 -5.14 -2.20 12.96
N TYR A 162 -5.29 -3.49 12.69
CA TYR A 162 -5.36 -4.51 13.73
C TYR A 162 -4.06 -4.59 14.54
N ALA A 163 -2.91 -4.51 13.86
CA ALA A 163 -1.60 -4.45 14.50
C ALA A 163 -1.43 -3.19 15.37
N LEU A 164 -1.84 -2.01 14.85
CA LEU A 164 -1.77 -0.75 15.58
C LEU A 164 -2.71 -0.72 16.79
N LYS A 165 -3.93 -1.25 16.65
CA LYS A 165 -4.89 -1.41 17.75
C LYS A 165 -4.35 -2.33 18.84
N ALA A 166 -3.73 -3.44 18.47
CA ALA A 166 -3.10 -4.36 19.43
C ALA A 166 -1.91 -3.69 20.17
N LYS A 167 -1.15 -2.84 19.48
CA LYS A 167 0.05 -2.18 20.03
C LYS A 167 -0.24 -0.95 20.89
N TYR A 168 -1.19 -0.12 20.47
CA TYR A 168 -1.45 1.20 21.08
C TYR A 168 -2.81 1.30 21.79
N GLY A 169 -3.68 0.29 21.67
CA GLY A 169 -4.94 0.20 22.39
C GLY A 169 -5.81 1.45 22.19
N ASP A 170 -6.26 2.02 23.30
CA ASP A 170 -7.22 3.15 23.30
C ASP A 170 -6.64 4.41 22.63
N LYS A 171 -5.32 4.65 22.69
CA LYS A 171 -4.69 5.78 21.97
C LYS A 171 -4.88 5.70 20.45
N TYR A 172 -4.87 4.48 19.91
CA TYR A 172 -5.14 4.27 18.49
C TYR A 172 -6.63 4.41 18.17
N LEU A 173 -7.52 4.02 19.10
CA LEU A 173 -8.96 4.20 18.93
C LEU A 173 -9.33 5.68 18.83
N ASP A 174 -8.79 6.51 19.71
CA ASP A 174 -9.02 7.96 19.67
C ASP A 174 -8.52 8.58 18.36
N TYR A 175 -7.34 8.17 17.90
CA TYR A 175 -6.83 8.56 16.60
C TYR A 175 -7.72 8.11 15.44
N ALA A 176 -8.16 6.85 15.45
CA ALA A 176 -8.99 6.28 14.39
C ALA A 176 -10.39 6.91 14.31
N ASN A 177 -10.91 7.43 15.42
CA ASN A 177 -12.17 8.16 15.45
C ASN A 177 -12.07 9.56 14.82
N ASN A 178 -10.88 10.16 14.81
CA ASN A 178 -10.68 11.54 14.37
C ASN A 178 -10.12 11.67 12.96
N VAL A 179 -9.41 10.65 12.46
CA VAL A 179 -8.73 10.68 11.16
C VAL A 179 -9.33 9.65 10.22
N SER A 180 -9.56 9.97 8.95
CA SER A 180 -10.18 9.08 7.96
C SER A 180 -9.26 7.92 7.53
N PHE A 181 -9.81 6.78 7.12
CA PHE A 181 -9.04 5.57 6.77
C PHE A 181 -8.06 5.81 5.59
N MET A 182 -8.62 6.13 4.42
CA MET A 182 -7.86 6.45 3.20
C MET A 182 -8.46 7.64 2.45
N ILE A 183 -9.78 7.74 2.36
CA ILE A 183 -10.42 8.84 1.63
C ILE A 183 -10.77 9.95 2.64
N PRO A 184 -10.21 11.18 2.51
CA PRO A 184 -10.31 12.22 3.54
C PRO A 184 -11.75 12.54 3.96
N PHE A 185 -12.68 12.51 3.00
CA PHE A 185 -14.09 12.88 3.18
C PHE A 185 -14.98 11.71 3.61
N LEU A 186 -14.50 10.46 3.50
CA LEU A 186 -15.23 9.28 3.97
C LEU A 186 -14.82 8.96 5.40
N LYS A 187 -15.50 9.62 6.35
CA LYS A 187 -15.48 9.18 7.75
C LYS A 187 -16.27 7.88 7.86
N LEU A 188 -15.59 6.74 7.68
CA LEU A 188 -16.12 5.44 8.06
C LEU A 188 -16.34 5.45 9.57
N LYS A 189 -17.54 5.84 9.99
CA LYS A 189 -18.00 5.79 11.38
C LYS A 189 -17.98 4.31 11.77
N ARG A 190 -17.08 3.93 12.69
CA ARG A 190 -17.02 2.55 13.17
C ARG A 190 -18.37 2.19 13.81
N ASN A 191 -19.04 1.16 13.28
CA ASN A 191 -20.35 0.75 13.77
C ASN A 191 -20.27 0.40 15.27
N LYS A 192 -21.27 0.86 16.02
CA LYS A 192 -21.44 0.70 17.48
C LYS A 192 -21.24 -0.76 17.95
N ILE A 193 -21.56 -1.71 17.07
CA ILE A 193 -21.46 -3.16 17.24
C ILE A 193 -20.01 -3.60 17.58
N GLU A 194 -18.98 -3.06 16.91
CA GLU A 194 -17.60 -3.49 17.16
C GLU A 194 -17.10 -3.05 18.55
N ASN A 195 -17.60 -1.90 19.05
CA ASN A 195 -17.31 -1.42 20.40
C ASN A 195 -17.99 -2.29 21.46
N GLU A 196 -19.19 -2.80 21.16
CA GLU A 196 -19.93 -3.70 22.04
C GLU A 196 -19.22 -5.05 22.18
N TYR A 197 -18.79 -5.67 21.07
CA TYR A 197 -17.99 -6.90 21.09
C TYR A 197 -16.67 -6.75 21.84
N LEU A 198 -15.94 -5.64 21.66
CA LEU A 198 -14.70 -5.37 22.40
C LEU A 198 -14.94 -5.16 23.91
N SER A 199 -16.09 -4.59 24.27
CA SER A 199 -16.49 -4.42 25.67
C SER A 199 -16.88 -5.74 26.34
N LEU A 200 -17.40 -6.70 25.56
CA LEU A 200 -17.76 -8.04 26.00
C LEU A 200 -16.51 -8.92 26.15
N ASP A 201 -15.57 -8.84 25.20
CA ASP A 201 -14.29 -9.57 25.27
C ASP A 201 -13.41 -9.09 26.45
N LYS A 202 -13.34 -7.76 26.69
CA LYS A 202 -12.68 -7.22 27.89
C LYS A 202 -13.36 -7.65 29.19
N ARG A 203 -14.69 -7.83 29.19
CA ARG A 203 -15.42 -8.34 30.37
C ARG A 203 -15.14 -9.82 30.61
N ASN A 204 -15.25 -10.67 29.59
CA ASN A 204 -15.01 -12.10 29.72
C ASN A 204 -13.57 -12.44 30.14
N ASN A 205 -12.57 -11.75 29.60
CA ASN A 205 -11.18 -11.96 30.04
C ASN A 205 -10.92 -11.58 31.50
N LYS A 206 -11.75 -10.70 32.09
CA LYS A 206 -11.66 -10.33 33.51
C LYS A 206 -12.34 -11.35 34.42
N PHE A 207 -13.33 -12.09 33.91
CA PHE A 207 -14.01 -13.16 34.64
C PHE A 207 -13.21 -14.45 34.73
N HIS A 208 -12.37 -14.75 33.73
CA HIS A 208 -11.51 -15.96 33.73
C HIS A 208 -10.17 -15.78 34.47
N ALA A 209 -9.87 -14.57 34.95
CA ALA A 209 -8.63 -14.24 35.66
C ALA A 209 -8.79 -14.18 37.20
N ASN A 210 -10.00 -14.43 37.71
CA ASN A 210 -10.34 -14.59 39.12
C ASN A 210 -10.70 -16.06 39.39
#